data_AF-A0A6H9XLT4-F1
#
_entry.id   AF-A0A6H9XLT4-F1
#
_cell.length_a   1.000
_cell.length_b   1.000
_cell.length_c   1.000
_cell.angle_alpha   90.00
_cell.angle_beta   90.00
_cell.angle_gamma   90.00
#
_symmetry.space_group_name_H-M   'P 1'
#
loop_
_entity.id
_entity.type
_entity.pdbx_description
1 polymer ?
#
loop_
_entity_poly.entity_id
_entity_poly.type
_entity_poly.pdbx_seq_one_letter_code
_entity_poly.pdbx_strand_id
1 'polypeptide(L)'
;MTEESYTWCYITKFLCRYDSLNEAKKRYQERVDAVREKYEVVLASEQAYSMGHSQPILDLLLPQAFGYGKTLTEEELEEYAVFIFTTIVTVPEDEEGDNVREAAILLELSDSYDECPELFPSRTRGIIVTPSGRESSQCIYQ
;
A
#
# COMPACT_ATOMS: atom_id res chain seq x y z
N MET A 1 -6.26 -12.85 29.15
CA MET A 1 -4.96 -12.35 28.70
C MET A 1 -5.31 -11.20 27.77
N THR A 2 -4.86 -9.99 28.06
CA THR A 2 -5.01 -8.89 27.10
C THR A 2 -4.13 -9.23 25.92
N GLU A 3 -4.73 -9.45 24.75
CA GLU A 3 -4.00 -9.65 23.50
C GLU A 3 -3.04 -8.47 23.34
N GLU A 4 -1.73 -8.74 23.28
CA GLU A 4 -0.76 -7.68 22.98
C GLU A 4 -1.07 -7.15 21.58
N SER A 5 -0.94 -5.85 21.37
CA SER A 5 -1.23 -5.21 20.09
C SER A 5 -0.09 -4.26 19.75
N TYR A 6 0.30 -4.24 18.48
CA TYR A 6 1.33 -3.37 17.98
C TYR A 6 0.77 -2.36 17.01
N THR A 7 1.35 -1.16 17.02
CA THR A 7 1.03 -0.13 16.03
C THR A 7 1.93 -0.34 14.81
N TRP A 8 1.31 -0.51 13.65
CA TRP A 8 1.97 -0.71 12.37
C TRP A 8 1.74 0.48 11.46
N CYS A 9 2.81 0.97 10.83
CA CYS A 9 2.76 1.93 9.75
C CYS A 9 2.87 1.18 8.43
N TYR A 10 1.78 1.15 7.67
CA TYR A 10 1.70 0.60 6.33
C TYR A 10 1.99 1.66 5.29
N ILE A 11 2.92 1.34 4.40
CA ILE A 11 3.31 2.17 3.27
C ILE A 11 2.86 1.46 2.00
N THR A 12 1.83 1.99 1.35
CA THR A 12 1.29 1.45 0.10
C THR A 12 1.82 2.27 -1.05
N LYS A 13 2.67 1.65 -1.88
CA LYS A 13 3.16 2.24 -3.13
C LYS A 13 2.29 1.76 -4.27
N PHE A 14 1.82 2.66 -5.12
CA PHE A 14 0.97 2.28 -6.24
C PHE A 14 1.32 3.09 -7.49
N LEU A 15 1.14 2.47 -8.66
CA LEU A 15 1.31 3.12 -9.95
C LEU A 15 -0.05 3.64 -10.41
N CYS A 16 -0.10 4.89 -10.85
CA CYS A 16 -1.32 5.51 -11.34
C CYS A 16 -0.98 6.59 -12.37
N ARG A 17 -1.91 6.83 -13.30
CA ARG A 17 -1.88 8.03 -14.14
C ARG A 17 -2.17 9.26 -13.29
N TYR A 18 -1.62 10.42 -13.67
CA TYR A 18 -1.92 11.66 -12.95
C TYR A 18 -3.42 12.03 -12.95
N ASP A 19 -4.14 11.78 -14.05
CA ASP A 19 -5.57 12.07 -14.19
C ASP A 19 -6.47 11.10 -13.38
N SER A 20 -6.00 9.88 -13.13
CA SER A 20 -6.70 8.86 -12.32
C SER A 20 -6.41 8.95 -10.81
N LEU A 21 -5.60 9.91 -10.34
CA LEU A 21 -5.22 10.00 -8.92
C LEU A 21 -6.42 10.17 -7.96
N ASN A 22 -7.46 10.90 -8.38
CA ASN A 22 -8.66 11.05 -7.56
C ASN A 22 -9.43 9.73 -7.39
N GLU A 23 -9.43 8.90 -8.42
CA GLU A 23 -10.05 7.58 -8.36
C GLU A 23 -9.24 6.62 -7.47
N ALA A 24 -7.91 6.65 -7.58
CA ALA A 24 -7.03 5.90 -6.69
C ALA A 24 -7.21 6.31 -5.21
N LYS A 25 -7.41 7.60 -4.92
CA LYS A 25 -7.73 8.09 -3.57
C LYS A 25 -9.06 7.56 -3.06
N LYS A 26 -10.09 7.55 -3.92
CA LYS A 26 -11.40 6.98 -3.56
C LYS A 26 -11.26 5.49 -3.25
N ARG A 27 -10.56 4.74 -4.11
CA ARG A 27 -10.26 3.31 -3.91
C ARG A 27 -9.54 3.08 -2.58
N TYR A 28 -8.54 3.90 -2.26
CA TYR A 28 -7.82 3.85 -0.99
C TYR A 28 -8.75 4.06 0.22
N GLN A 29 -9.69 5.01 0.16
CA GLN A 29 -10.68 5.18 1.24
C GLN A 29 -11.55 3.94 1.43
N GLU A 30 -12.02 3.32 0.35
CA GLU A 30 -12.78 2.06 0.44
C GLU A 30 -11.96 0.93 1.09
N ARG A 31 -10.67 0.84 0.76
CA ARG A 31 -9.74 -0.11 1.39
C ARG A 31 -9.54 0.18 2.88
N VAL A 32 -9.34 1.45 3.25
CA VAL A 32 -9.21 1.87 4.65
C VAL A 32 -10.48 1.57 5.44
N ASP A 33 -11.66 1.78 4.86
CA ASP A 33 -12.93 1.44 5.51
C ASP A 33 -13.04 -0.07 5.79
N ALA A 34 -12.61 -0.92 4.85
CA ALA A 34 -12.55 -2.37 5.09
C ALA A 34 -11.58 -2.75 6.22
N VAL A 35 -10.45 -2.03 6.37
CA VAL A 35 -9.54 -2.22 7.52
C VAL A 35 -10.21 -1.79 8.83
N ARG A 36 -10.96 -0.68 8.83
CA ARG A 36 -11.67 -0.17 10.02
C ARG A 36 -12.73 -1.14 10.54
N GLU A 37 -13.26 -2.03 9.70
CA GLU A 37 -14.19 -3.08 10.12
C GLU A 37 -13.53 -4.12 11.03
N LYS A 38 -12.19 -4.26 10.98
CA LYS A 38 -11.44 -5.30 11.69
C LYS A 38 -10.44 -4.76 12.71
N TYR A 39 -9.83 -3.61 12.44
CA TYR A 39 -8.71 -3.07 13.21
C TYR A 39 -8.90 -1.59 13.52
N GLU A 40 -8.20 -1.08 14.54
CA GLU A 40 -8.19 0.33 14.85
C GLU A 40 -7.23 1.07 13.89
N VAL A 41 -7.77 1.94 13.04
CA VAL A 41 -6.99 2.83 12.18
C VAL A 41 -6.71 4.14 12.89
N VAL A 42 -5.47 4.35 13.31
CA VAL A 42 -4.99 5.55 14.01
C VAL A 42 -4.82 6.72 13.04
N LEU A 43 -4.33 6.44 11.83
CA LEU A 43 -4.14 7.43 10.76
C LEU A 43 -4.37 6.77 9.41
N ALA A 44 -5.05 7.48 8.51
CA ALA A 44 -5.04 7.16 7.08
C ALA A 44 -4.83 8.47 6.31
N SER A 45 -3.62 8.69 5.79
CA SER A 45 -3.32 9.92 5.07
C SER A 45 -3.98 9.91 3.69
N GLU A 46 -4.91 10.83 3.46
CA GLU A 46 -5.52 11.04 2.14
C GLU A 46 -4.57 11.73 1.14
N GLN A 47 -3.42 12.22 1.63
CA GLN A 47 -2.39 12.79 0.79
C GLN A 47 -1.57 11.68 0.13
N ALA A 48 -1.66 11.61 -1.19
CA ALA A 48 -0.79 10.77 -2.01
C ALA A 48 0.52 11.52 -2.28
N TYR A 49 1.63 11.04 -1.74
CA TYR A 49 2.95 11.61 -2.04
C TYR A 49 3.45 11.07 -3.39
N SER A 50 3.80 11.96 -4.33
CA SER A 50 4.35 11.54 -5.63
C SER A 50 5.83 11.24 -5.52
N MET A 51 6.22 10.03 -5.94
CA MET A 51 7.62 9.62 -6.09
C MET A 51 8.12 9.75 -7.54
N GLY A 52 7.25 10.13 -8.49
CA GLY A 52 7.57 10.09 -9.92
C GLY A 52 7.92 8.69 -10.40
N HIS A 53 8.93 8.59 -11.28
CA HIS A 53 9.44 7.32 -11.82
C HIS A 53 10.48 6.68 -10.90
N SER A 54 10.07 6.31 -9.70
CA SER A 54 10.97 5.69 -8.72
C SER A 54 11.25 4.23 -9.06
N GLN A 55 12.52 3.92 -9.36
CA GLN A 55 12.99 2.53 -9.40
C GLN A 55 13.33 2.01 -8.01
N PRO A 56 13.22 0.69 -7.72
CA PRO A 56 12.79 -0.40 -8.61
C PRO A 56 11.27 -0.65 -8.64
N ILE A 57 10.49 0.16 -7.92
CA ILE A 57 9.05 -0.09 -7.77
C ILE A 57 8.28 0.12 -9.08
N LEU A 58 8.72 1.05 -9.93
CA LEU A 58 8.15 1.25 -11.25
C LEU A 58 8.26 -0.01 -12.12
N ASP A 59 9.46 -0.62 -12.20
CA ASP A 59 9.69 -1.87 -12.95
C ASP A 59 8.84 -3.04 -12.44
N LEU A 60 8.52 -3.05 -11.15
CA LEU A 60 7.65 -4.06 -10.55
C LEU A 60 6.18 -3.88 -10.93
N LEU A 61 5.68 -2.64 -10.96
CA LEU A 61 4.25 -2.34 -11.12
C LEU A 61 3.83 -2.18 -12.59
N LEU A 62 4.72 -1.75 -13.48
CA LEU A 62 4.42 -1.59 -14.90
C LEU A 62 3.88 -2.87 -15.56
N PRO A 63 4.50 -4.07 -15.38
CA PRO A 63 3.97 -5.29 -15.98
C PRO A 63 2.56 -5.66 -15.50
N GLN A 64 2.20 -5.29 -14.28
CA GLN A 64 0.87 -5.54 -13.72
C GLN A 64 -0.19 -4.62 -14.36
N ALA A 65 0.15 -3.34 -14.58
CA ALA A 65 -0.74 -2.38 -15.23
C ALA A 65 -0.98 -2.66 -16.72
N PHE A 66 -0.05 -3.33 -17.41
CA PHE A 66 -0.05 -3.37 -18.88
C PHE A 66 0.07 -4.76 -19.50
N GLY A 67 0.34 -5.79 -18.69
CA GLY A 67 0.68 -7.13 -19.17
C GLY A 67 2.17 -7.33 -19.37
N TYR A 68 2.62 -8.54 -19.06
CA TYR A 68 4.01 -8.96 -19.28
C TYR A 68 4.37 -8.85 -20.78
N GLY A 69 5.43 -8.11 -21.08
CA GLY A 69 5.95 -7.95 -22.45
C GLY A 69 5.44 -6.73 -23.22
N LYS A 70 4.55 -5.92 -22.65
CA LYS A 70 4.23 -4.60 -23.21
C LYS A 70 5.27 -3.58 -22.74
N THR A 71 5.88 -2.87 -23.69
CA THR A 71 6.79 -1.76 -23.42
C THR A 71 6.08 -0.47 -23.79
N LEU A 72 6.00 0.46 -22.86
CA LEU A 72 5.51 1.82 -23.12
C LEU A 72 6.57 2.65 -23.81
N THR A 73 6.15 3.65 -24.59
CA THR A 73 7.05 4.73 -25.00
C THR A 73 7.38 5.62 -23.80
N GLU A 74 8.42 6.46 -23.92
CA GLU A 74 8.75 7.43 -22.86
C GLU A 74 7.59 8.42 -22.63
N GLU A 75 6.95 8.89 -23.70
CA GLU A 75 5.78 9.79 -23.62
C GLU A 75 4.60 9.15 -22.87
N GLU A 76 4.31 7.87 -23.13
CA GLU A 76 3.26 7.15 -22.41
C GLU A 76 3.62 6.98 -20.93
N LEU A 77 4.90 6.77 -20.60
CA LEU A 77 5.35 6.59 -19.24
C LEU A 77 5.29 7.90 -18.42
N GLU A 78 5.50 9.05 -19.05
CA GLU A 78 5.40 10.38 -18.41
C GLU A 78 4.00 10.68 -17.85
N GLU A 79 2.95 10.04 -18.37
CA GLU A 79 1.58 10.18 -17.84
C GLU A 79 1.39 9.47 -16.49
N TYR A 80 2.32 8.60 -16.10
CA TYR A 80 2.25 7.77 -14.92
C TYR A 80 3.28 8.18 -13.87
N ALA A 81 2.95 7.96 -12.61
CA ALA A 81 3.89 8.08 -11.52
C ALA A 81 3.57 7.06 -10.43
N VAL A 82 4.59 6.74 -9.63
CA VAL A 82 4.41 6.00 -8.39
C VAL A 82 4.04 6.97 -7.28
N PHE A 83 3.02 6.63 -6.53
CA PHE A 83 2.54 7.40 -5.39
C PHE A 83 2.60 6.55 -4.12
N ILE A 84 2.61 7.22 -2.96
CA ILE A 84 2.56 6.59 -1.64
C ILE A 84 1.30 7.03 -0.88
N PHE A 85 0.60 6.05 -0.32
CA PHE A 85 -0.27 6.23 0.84
C PHE A 85 0.37 5.71 2.12
N THR A 86 -0.02 6.28 3.25
CA THR A 86 0.46 5.88 4.57
C THR A 86 -0.72 5.71 5.51
N THR A 87 -0.81 4.52 6.11
CA THR A 87 -1.85 4.15 7.07
C THR A 87 -1.19 3.65 8.34
N ILE A 88 -1.63 4.12 9.51
CA ILE A 88 -1.21 3.59 10.80
C ILE A 88 -2.37 2.82 11.41
N VAL A 89 -2.13 1.55 11.74
CA VAL A 89 -3.15 0.61 12.24
C VAL A 89 -2.62 -0.06 13.50
N THR A 90 -3.45 -0.17 14.53
CA THR A 90 -3.18 -1.01 15.69
C THR A 90 -3.68 -2.41 15.37
N VAL A 91 -2.78 -3.39 15.37
CA VAL A 91 -3.04 -4.77 14.97
C VAL A 91 -2.76 -5.68 16.17
N PRO A 92 -3.70 -6.56 16.56
CA PRO A 92 -3.46 -7.57 17.57
C PRO A 92 -2.31 -8.50 17.16
N GLU A 93 -1.42 -8.79 18.09
CA GLU A 93 -0.36 -9.77 17.89
C GLU A 93 -0.98 -11.16 17.74
N ASP A 94 -0.49 -11.89 16.75
CA ASP A 94 -0.79 -13.29 16.54
C ASP A 94 0.52 -14.04 16.23
N GLU A 95 0.59 -15.31 16.64
CA GLU A 95 1.84 -16.08 16.56
C GLU A 95 2.33 -16.28 15.11
N GLU A 96 1.44 -16.20 14.12
CA GLU A 96 1.74 -16.45 12.71
C GLU A 96 1.96 -15.16 11.90
N GLY A 97 1.62 -13.99 12.47
CA GLY A 97 1.65 -12.69 11.80
C GLY A 97 0.55 -12.51 10.75
N ASP A 98 -0.50 -13.32 10.82
CA ASP A 98 -1.63 -13.33 9.90
C ASP A 98 -2.42 -12.01 9.95
N ASN A 99 -2.61 -11.42 11.13
CA ASN A 99 -3.35 -10.16 11.25
C ASN A 99 -2.61 -9.02 10.55
N VAL A 100 -1.28 -8.99 10.69
CA VAL A 100 -0.42 -7.98 10.06
C VAL A 100 -0.46 -8.13 8.54
N ARG A 101 -0.43 -9.37 8.05
CA ARG A 101 -0.52 -9.70 6.63
C ARG A 101 -1.90 -9.38 6.06
N GLU A 102 -2.96 -9.70 6.79
CA GLU A 102 -4.34 -9.40 6.41
C GLU A 102 -4.55 -7.89 6.26
N ALA A 103 -4.12 -7.09 7.25
CA ALA A 103 -4.20 -5.63 7.16
C ALA A 103 -3.40 -5.08 5.95
N ALA A 104 -2.24 -5.66 5.63
CA ALA A 104 -1.49 -5.27 4.43
C ALA A 104 -2.28 -5.58 3.14
N ILE A 105 -2.87 -6.77 3.03
CA ILE A 105 -3.66 -7.21 1.88
C ILE A 105 -4.90 -6.32 1.69
N LEU A 106 -5.59 -5.99 2.79
CA LEU A 106 -6.77 -5.13 2.75
C LEU A 106 -6.43 -3.71 2.28
N LEU A 107 -5.20 -3.24 2.49
CA LEU A 107 -4.73 -1.91 2.05
C LEU A 107 -4.23 -1.88 0.61
N GLU A 108 -4.01 -3.01 -0.05
CA GLU A 108 -3.62 -3.04 -1.46
C GLU A 108 -4.76 -2.47 -2.33
N LEU A 109 -4.39 -1.65 -3.31
CA LEU A 109 -5.35 -1.09 -4.27
C LEU A 109 -5.68 -2.07 -5.40
N SER A 110 -4.86 -3.11 -5.56
CA SER A 110 -5.06 -4.20 -6.52
C SER A 110 -6.29 -5.03 -6.15
N ASP A 111 -7.16 -5.32 -7.12
CA ASP A 111 -8.37 -6.13 -6.91
C ASP A 111 -8.07 -7.64 -6.87
N SER A 112 -7.10 -8.08 -7.67
CA SER A 112 -6.61 -9.44 -7.72
C SER A 112 -5.22 -9.45 -8.34
N TYR A 113 -4.31 -10.27 -7.80
CA TYR A 113 -2.98 -10.49 -8.41
C TYR A 113 -3.05 -11.25 -9.75
N ASP A 114 -4.21 -11.83 -10.08
CA ASP A 114 -4.44 -12.61 -11.29
C ASP A 114 -5.14 -11.81 -12.41
N GLU A 115 -5.68 -10.62 -12.09
CA GLU A 115 -6.34 -9.77 -13.07
C GLU A 115 -5.34 -8.81 -13.72
N CYS A 116 -4.93 -9.12 -14.95
CA CYS A 116 -4.07 -8.24 -15.73
C CYS A 116 -4.82 -7.78 -17.01
N PRO A 117 -4.92 -6.46 -17.28
CA PRO A 117 -4.26 -5.35 -16.59
C PRO A 117 -4.94 -4.91 -15.28
N GLU A 118 -4.13 -4.62 -14.26
CA GLU A 118 -4.58 -4.00 -13.01
C GLU A 118 -4.75 -2.49 -13.17
N LEU A 119 -5.81 -1.92 -12.57
CA LEU A 119 -6.06 -0.47 -12.65
C LEU A 119 -5.09 0.34 -11.78
N PHE A 120 -4.84 -0.11 -10.54
CA PHE A 120 -3.92 0.54 -9.59
C PHE A 120 -2.98 -0.49 -8.96
N PRO A 121 -2.04 -1.05 -9.74
CA PRO A 121 -1.14 -2.05 -9.19
C PRO A 121 -0.33 -1.45 -8.04
N SER A 122 -0.24 -2.21 -6.95
CA SER A 122 0.24 -1.70 -5.68
C SER A 122 1.06 -2.72 -4.90
N ARG A 123 1.90 -2.21 -4.00
CA ARG A 123 2.65 -2.99 -3.01
C ARG A 123 2.60 -2.30 -1.67
N THR A 124 2.15 -3.03 -0.67
CA THR A 124 2.04 -2.59 0.70
C THR A 124 3.06 -3.30 1.58
N ARG A 125 3.79 -2.52 2.37
CA ARG A 125 4.69 -3.05 3.41
C ARG A 125 4.36 -2.42 4.75
N GLY A 126 4.47 -3.18 5.83
CA GLY A 126 4.29 -2.71 7.20
C GLY A 126 5.63 -2.55 7.92
N ILE A 127 5.73 -1.53 8.78
CA ILE A 127 6.79 -1.39 9.79
C ILE A 127 6.16 -1.18 11.16
N ILE A 128 6.69 -1.82 12.19
CA ILE A 128 6.28 -1.62 13.58
C ILE A 128 6.76 -0.25 14.03
N VAL A 129 5.87 0.53 14.61
CA VAL A 129 6.17 1.85 15.17
C VAL A 129 5.85 1.89 16.66
N THR A 130 6.66 2.61 17.41
CA THR A 130 6.40 2.91 18.82
C THR A 130 5.21 3.87 18.95
N PRO A 131 4.60 4.00 20.14
CA PRO A 131 3.57 5.01 20.40
C PRO A 131 4.02 6.46 20.11
N SER A 132 5.32 6.72 20.10
CA SER A 132 5.91 8.02 19.74
C SER A 132 6.21 8.19 18.24
N GLY A 133 5.80 7.23 17.40
CA GLY A 133 5.96 7.28 15.95
C GLY A 133 7.38 6.98 15.45
N ARG A 134 8.20 6.29 16.25
CA ARG A 134 9.55 5.85 15.83
C ARG A 134 9.50 4.42 15.33
N GLU A 135 10.31 4.07 14.35
CA GLU A 135 10.52 2.67 13.98
C GLU A 135 10.96 1.87 15.21
N SER A 136 10.28 0.77 15.48
CA SER A 136 10.62 -0.12 16.58
C SER A 136 11.86 -0.95 16.23
N SER A 137 12.72 -1.21 17.21
CA SER A 137 13.83 -2.15 17.06
C SER A 137 13.38 -3.60 16.83
N GLN A 138 12.08 -3.89 17.00
CA GLN A 138 11.46 -5.18 16.71
C GLN A 138 11.12 -5.35 15.22
N CYS A 139 11.34 -4.34 14.37
CA CYS A 139 11.22 -4.49 12.92
C CYS A 139 12.31 -5.43 12.39
N ILE A 140 11.98 -6.70 12.20
CA ILE A 140 12.93 -7.74 11.74
C ILE A 140 13.03 -7.78 10.19
N TYR A 141 12.06 -7.18 9.49
CA TYR A 141 12.01 -7.12 8.04
C TYR A 141 12.37 -5.72 7.54
N GLN A 142 13.54 -5.60 6.90
CA GLN A 142 13.96 -4.43 6.10
C GLN A 142 14.14 -4.82 4.64
#